data_AF-A0A2G2EI25-F1
#
_entry.id   AF-A0A2G2EI25-F1
#
_cell.length_a   1.000
_cell.length_b   1.000
_cell.length_c   1.000
_cell.angle_alpha   90.00
_cell.angle_beta   90.00
_cell.angle_gamma   90.00
#
_symmetry.space_group_name_H-M   'P 1'
#
loop_
_entity.id
_entity.type
_entity.pdbx_description
1 polymer ?
#
loop_
_entity_poly.entity_id
_entity_poly.type
_entity_poly.pdbx_seq_one_letter_code
_entity_poly.pdbx_strand_id
1 'polypeptide(L)'
;MSNKNEKLGLLAQLIKMAQADQKIREIEFQFLLSLAAQMGVTKEDFKQLFEENIEFNPPRLEAERIVQFQRLILLMNVDLEIDDKEIEYIKDVGIRMGLHPSATNTVLEEMHNYKNKIIPPERLLEIFNVYHN
;
A
#
# COMPACT_ATOMS: atom_id res chain seq x y z
N MET A 1 -15.50 3.92 -11.41
CA MET A 1 -15.86 2.70 -10.67
C MET A 1 -14.74 1.71 -10.89
N SER A 2 -13.98 1.35 -9.86
CA SER A 2 -12.96 0.31 -9.99
C SER A 2 -13.63 -1.05 -10.20
N ASN A 3 -13.07 -1.85 -11.11
CA ASN A 3 -13.57 -3.20 -11.40
C ASN A 3 -13.30 -4.11 -10.18
N LYS A 4 -14.13 -5.14 -9.93
CA LYS A 4 -13.94 -6.10 -8.82
C LYS A 4 -12.51 -6.66 -8.83
N ASN A 5 -12.01 -7.05 -10.01
CA ASN A 5 -10.66 -7.61 -10.16
C ASN A 5 -9.54 -6.63 -9.80
N GLU A 6 -9.73 -5.34 -10.07
CA GLU A 6 -8.77 -4.30 -9.69
C GLU A 6 -8.68 -4.20 -8.17
N LYS A 7 -9.84 -4.12 -7.49
CA LYS A 7 -9.90 -4.08 -6.01
C LYS A 7 -9.23 -5.29 -5.37
N LEU A 8 -9.48 -6.48 -5.91
CA LEU A 8 -8.85 -7.72 -5.44
C LEU A 8 -7.33 -7.72 -5.69
N GLY A 9 -6.87 -7.21 -6.83
CA GLY A 9 -5.43 -7.06 -7.13
C GLY A 9 -4.73 -6.09 -6.16
N LEU A 10 -5.37 -4.97 -5.81
CA LEU A 10 -4.86 -4.02 -4.82
C LEU A 10 -4.76 -4.64 -3.43
N LEU A 11 -5.77 -5.40 -3.00
CA LEU A 11 -5.76 -6.10 -1.71
C LEU A 11 -4.74 -7.24 -1.69
N ALA A 12 -4.62 -8.01 -2.77
CA ALA A 12 -3.63 -9.08 -2.89
C ALA A 12 -2.20 -8.56 -2.78
N GLN A 13 -1.93 -7.35 -3.29
CA GLN A 13 -0.64 -6.70 -3.10
C GLN A 13 -0.38 -6.37 -1.63
N LEU A 14 -1.36 -5.82 -0.92
CA LEU A 14 -1.23 -5.51 0.51
C LEU A 14 -1.01 -6.79 1.33
N ILE A 15 -1.70 -7.87 0.99
CA ILE A 15 -1.49 -9.19 1.62
C ILE A 15 -0.07 -9.70 1.35
N LYS A 16 0.41 -9.61 0.11
CA LYS A 16 1.79 -10.01 -0.24
C LYS A 16 2.85 -9.25 0.54
N MET A 17 2.61 -7.97 0.83
CA MET A 17 3.47 -7.17 1.70
C MET A 17 3.49 -7.70 3.13
N ALA A 18 2.31 -7.89 3.74
CA ALA A 18 2.19 -8.41 5.11
C ALA A 18 2.71 -9.86 5.25
N GLN A 19 2.86 -10.61 4.15
CA GLN A 19 3.42 -11.95 4.15
C GLN A 19 4.94 -11.98 3.94
N ALA A 20 5.60 -10.84 3.73
CA ALA A 20 7.04 -10.78 3.41
C ALA A 20 7.93 -11.41 4.50
N ASP A 21 7.49 -11.32 5.74
CA ASP A 21 8.12 -11.78 6.99
C ASP A 21 7.47 -13.08 7.54
N GLN A 22 6.78 -13.83 6.68
CA GLN A 22 6.19 -15.17 6.90
C GLN A 22 5.03 -15.25 7.92
N LYS A 23 4.78 -14.23 8.74
CA LYS A 23 3.66 -14.20 9.69
C LYS A 23 3.00 -12.82 9.76
N ILE A 24 1.77 -12.76 9.26
CA ILE A 24 0.90 -11.59 9.42
C ILE A 24 0.49 -11.47 10.89
N ARG A 25 0.69 -10.29 11.46
CA ARG A 25 0.27 -9.91 12.81
C ARG A 25 -1.24 -9.66 12.84
N GLU A 26 -1.87 -9.88 14.00
CA GLU A 26 -3.32 -9.66 14.14
C GLU A 26 -3.72 -8.22 13.76
N ILE A 27 -2.91 -7.23 14.13
CA ILE A 27 -3.18 -5.82 13.83
C ILE A 27 -3.16 -5.53 12.31
N GLU A 28 -2.25 -6.14 11.56
CA GLU A 28 -2.19 -6.04 10.10
C GLU A 28 -3.39 -6.73 9.46
N PHE A 29 -3.77 -7.91 9.96
CA PHE A 29 -4.94 -8.62 9.47
C PHE A 29 -6.21 -7.78 9.66
N GLN A 30 -6.39 -7.16 10.84
CA GLN A 30 -7.53 -6.28 11.10
C GLN A 30 -7.51 -5.04 10.19
N PHE A 31 -6.33 -4.46 9.94
CA PHE A 31 -6.19 -3.35 9.01
C PHE A 31 -6.58 -3.75 7.57
N LEU A 32 -6.05 -4.87 7.07
CA LEU A 32 -6.38 -5.41 5.75
C LEU A 32 -7.88 -5.73 5.61
N LEU A 33 -8.48 -6.31 6.65
CA LEU A 33 -9.92 -6.59 6.69
C LEU A 33 -10.75 -5.30 6.64
N SER A 34 -10.30 -4.25 7.33
CA SER A 34 -10.96 -2.94 7.30
C SER A 34 -10.90 -2.29 5.91
N LEU A 35 -9.76 -2.41 5.21
CA LEU A 35 -9.61 -1.94 3.85
C LEU A 35 -10.48 -2.72 2.87
N ALA A 36 -10.53 -4.05 3.01
CA ALA A 36 -11.41 -4.89 2.19
C ALA A 36 -12.88 -4.46 2.33
N ALA A 37 -13.35 -4.23 3.57
CA ALA A 37 -14.70 -3.74 3.82
C ALA A 37 -14.96 -2.37 3.20
N GLN A 38 -14.04 -1.41 3.31
CA GLN A 38 -14.15 -0.08 2.67
C GLN A 38 -14.19 -0.17 1.14
N MET A 39 -13.53 -1.17 0.55
CA MET A 39 -13.54 -1.43 -0.88
C MET A 39 -14.79 -2.21 -1.35
N GLY A 40 -15.66 -2.65 -0.42
CA GLY A 40 -16.85 -3.44 -0.69
C GLY A 40 -16.54 -4.90 -1.03
N VAL A 41 -15.41 -5.42 -0.54
CA VAL A 41 -15.01 -6.83 -0.66
C VAL A 41 -15.52 -7.59 0.57
N THR A 42 -16.15 -8.74 0.35
CA THR A 42 -16.69 -9.57 1.45
C THR A 42 -15.55 -10.20 2.23
N LYS A 43 -15.83 -10.64 3.46
CA LYS A 43 -14.82 -11.33 4.29
C LYS A 43 -14.40 -12.65 3.64
N GLU A 44 -15.33 -13.31 2.96
CA GLU A 44 -15.10 -14.54 2.21
C GLU A 44 -14.15 -14.31 1.04
N ASP A 45 -14.45 -13.33 0.16
CA ASP A 45 -13.59 -12.97 -0.96
C ASP A 45 -12.21 -12.52 -0.47
N PHE A 46 -12.15 -11.74 0.62
CA PHE A 46 -10.90 -11.30 1.23
C PHE A 46 -10.04 -12.47 1.72
N LYS A 47 -10.64 -13.47 2.37
CA LYS A 47 -9.91 -14.65 2.85
C LYS A 47 -9.37 -15.50 1.71
N GLN A 48 -10.06 -15.58 0.58
CA GLN A 48 -9.59 -16.30 -0.60
C GLN A 48 -8.29 -15.68 -1.17
N LEU A 49 -8.09 -14.37 -1.00
CA LEU A 49 -6.88 -13.68 -1.47
C LEU A 49 -5.59 -14.17 -0.81
N PHE A 50 -5.65 -14.84 0.33
CA PHE A 50 -4.48 -15.42 0.99
C PHE A 50 -4.02 -16.73 0.34
N GLU A 51 -4.92 -17.39 -0.39
CA GLU A 51 -4.68 -18.67 -1.07
C GLU A 51 -4.48 -18.47 -2.59
N GLU A 52 -4.95 -17.36 -3.13
CA GLU A 52 -4.92 -17.06 -4.56
C GLU A 52 -3.68 -16.25 -4.98
N ASN A 53 -3.05 -16.67 -6.08
CA ASN A 53 -2.04 -15.87 -6.76
C ASN A 53 -2.70 -14.89 -7.73
N ILE A 54 -3.15 -13.74 -7.22
CA ILE A 54 -3.67 -12.66 -8.07
C ILE A 54 -2.51 -11.85 -8.63
N GLU A 55 -2.54 -11.65 -9.95
CA GLU A 55 -1.61 -10.76 -10.63
C GLU A 55 -1.87 -9.31 -10.23
N PHE A 56 -0.81 -8.61 -9.81
CA PHE A 56 -0.92 -7.20 -9.47
C PHE A 56 -0.93 -6.36 -10.75
N ASN A 57 -2.06 -5.71 -11.01
CA ASN A 57 -2.18 -4.72 -12.07
C ASN A 57 -2.37 -3.32 -11.43
N PRO A 58 -1.40 -2.40 -11.56
CA PRO A 58 -1.50 -1.09 -10.93
C PRO A 58 -2.64 -0.25 -11.54
N PRO A 59 -3.27 0.65 -10.75
CA PRO A 59 -4.28 1.55 -11.25
C PRO A 59 -3.80 2.40 -12.44
N ARG A 60 -4.71 2.70 -13.37
CA ARG A 60 -4.36 3.47 -14.58
C ARG A 60 -4.03 4.92 -14.25
N LEU A 61 -4.78 5.52 -13.32
CA LEU A 61 -4.59 6.91 -12.92
C LEU A 61 -3.51 7.01 -11.86
N GLU A 62 -2.59 7.95 -12.03
CA GLU A 62 -1.50 8.15 -11.09
C GLU A 62 -1.98 8.49 -9.68
N ALA A 63 -2.99 9.32 -9.55
CA ALA A 63 -3.61 9.62 -8.26
C ALA A 63 -4.08 8.35 -7.53
N GLU A 64 -4.62 7.36 -8.25
CA GLU A 64 -5.04 6.08 -7.66
C GLU A 64 -3.83 5.22 -7.25
N ARG A 65 -2.72 5.30 -7.99
CA ARG A 65 -1.44 4.65 -7.61
C ARG A 65 -0.82 5.28 -6.38
N ILE A 66 -0.88 6.61 -6.25
CA ILE A 66 -0.45 7.35 -5.06
C ILE A 66 -1.28 6.92 -3.84
N VAL A 67 -2.61 6.79 -4.00
CA VAL A 67 -3.49 6.28 -2.93
C VAL A 67 -3.14 4.85 -2.56
N GLN A 68 -2.83 3.99 -3.54
CA GLN A 68 -2.39 2.61 -3.25
C GLN A 68 -1.04 2.59 -2.52
N PHE A 69 -0.10 3.44 -2.92
CA PHE A 69 1.18 3.61 -2.26
C PHE A 69 1.03 4.07 -0.81
N GLN A 70 0.11 5.01 -0.55
CA GLN A 70 -0.23 5.42 0.81
C GLN A 70 -0.74 4.24 1.65
N ARG A 71 -1.57 3.35 1.10
CA ARG A 71 -2.07 2.17 1.82
C ARG A 71 -0.95 1.20 2.21
N LEU A 72 0.06 1.02 1.35
CA LEU A 72 1.24 0.22 1.66
C LEU A 72 2.02 0.81 2.84
N ILE A 73 2.24 2.12 2.83
CA ILE A 73 2.91 2.81 3.94
C ILE A 73 2.10 2.71 5.24
N LEU A 74 0.78 2.85 5.17
CA LEU A 74 -0.08 2.69 6.34
C LEU A 74 -0.02 1.27 6.92
N LEU A 75 0.02 0.25 6.06
CA LEU A 75 0.18 -1.15 6.47
C LEU A 75 1.54 -1.36 7.16
N MET A 76 2.65 -0.87 6.57
CA MET A 76 3.99 -0.93 7.16
C MET A 76 4.05 -0.31 8.55
N ASN A 77 3.29 0.76 8.75
CA ASN A 77 3.36 1.57 9.98
C ASN A 77 2.34 1.12 11.03
N VAL A 78 1.50 0.12 10.75
CA VAL A 78 0.35 -0.20 11.59
C VAL A 78 0.76 -0.68 12.99
N ASP A 79 1.87 -1.38 13.08
CA ASP A 79 2.39 -1.95 14.32
C ASP A 79 3.64 -1.20 14.84
N LEU A 80 4.10 -0.19 14.08
CA LEU A 80 5.25 0.69 14.33
C LEU A 80 6.63 0.02 14.23
N GLU A 81 6.72 -1.27 13.94
CA GLU A 81 7.97 -2.00 13.73
C GLU A 81 8.28 -2.09 12.23
N ILE A 82 9.09 -1.15 11.73
CA ILE A 82 9.49 -1.13 10.32
C ILE A 82 10.81 -1.88 10.18
N ASP A 83 10.85 -2.85 9.27
CA ASP A 83 12.10 -3.49 8.86
C ASP A 83 12.62 -2.97 7.50
N ASP A 84 13.91 -3.20 7.23
CA ASP A 84 14.54 -2.76 5.97
C ASP A 84 13.95 -3.47 4.73
N LYS A 85 13.40 -4.68 4.88
CA LYS A 85 12.83 -5.47 3.78
C LYS A 85 11.48 -4.93 3.35
N GLU A 86 10.67 -4.46 4.29
CA GLU A 86 9.41 -3.76 4.02
C GLU A 86 9.66 -2.46 3.27
N ILE A 87 10.69 -1.69 3.69
CA ILE A 87 11.10 -0.48 2.98
C ILE A 87 11.54 -0.81 1.55
N GLU A 88 12.37 -1.84 1.36
CA GLU A 88 12.80 -2.30 0.04
C GLU A 88 11.61 -2.74 -0.83
N TYR A 89 10.70 -3.53 -0.25
CA TYR A 89 9.48 -3.98 -0.92
C TYR A 89 8.60 -2.80 -1.37
N ILE A 90 8.38 -1.79 -0.51
CA ILE A 90 7.58 -0.61 -0.85
C ILE A 90 8.23 0.19 -1.98
N LYS A 91 9.56 0.34 -1.96
CA LYS A 91 10.29 1.04 -3.04
C LYS A 91 10.12 0.31 -4.37
N ASP A 92 10.32 -1.02 -4.38
CA ASP A 92 10.13 -1.86 -5.56
C ASP A 92 8.70 -1.80 -6.09
N VAL A 93 7.72 -1.86 -5.20
CA VAL A 93 6.32 -1.72 -5.56
C VAL A 93 6.02 -0.33 -6.12
N GLY A 94 6.56 0.74 -5.54
CA GLY A 94 6.45 2.10 -6.06
C GLY A 94 6.94 2.20 -7.51
N ILE A 95 8.11 1.63 -7.80
CA ILE A 95 8.68 1.56 -9.16
C ILE A 95 7.78 0.77 -10.10
N ARG A 96 7.28 -0.41 -9.67
CA ARG A 96 6.35 -1.24 -10.47
C ARG A 96 5.02 -0.57 -10.74
N MET A 97 4.59 0.33 -9.86
CA MET A 97 3.44 1.21 -10.08
C MET A 97 3.77 2.39 -11.00
N GLY A 98 5.02 2.58 -11.43
CA GLY A 98 5.42 3.74 -12.23
C GLY A 98 5.37 5.05 -11.47
N LEU A 99 5.52 5.01 -10.14
CA LEU A 99 5.71 6.20 -9.32
C LEU A 99 7.19 6.61 -9.36
N HIS A 100 7.45 7.92 -9.34
CA HIS A 100 8.81 8.44 -9.42
C HIS A 100 9.64 8.01 -8.18
N PRO A 101 10.82 7.37 -8.33
CA PRO A 101 11.59 6.85 -7.20
C PRO A 101 12.00 7.91 -6.17
N SER A 102 12.34 9.12 -6.63
CA SER A 102 12.67 10.21 -5.69
C SER A 102 11.44 10.67 -4.90
N ALA A 103 10.24 10.62 -5.49
CA ALA A 103 9.01 10.96 -4.79
C ALA A 103 8.71 9.90 -3.72
N THR A 104 8.78 8.62 -4.06
CA THR A 104 8.56 7.53 -3.10
C THR A 104 9.57 7.55 -1.95
N ASN A 105 10.85 7.83 -2.23
CA ASN A 105 11.88 8.01 -1.20
C ASN A 105 11.58 9.22 -0.31
N THR A 106 11.17 10.36 -0.89
CA THR A 106 10.79 11.55 -0.12
C THR A 106 9.63 11.25 0.84
N VAL A 107 8.63 10.51 0.38
CA VAL A 107 7.53 10.06 1.23
C VAL A 107 8.05 9.19 2.39
N LEU A 108 8.92 8.21 2.13
CA LEU A 108 9.49 7.35 3.16
C LEU A 108 10.37 8.09 4.17
N GLU A 109 11.08 9.13 3.73
CA GLU A 109 11.85 9.99 4.63
C GLU A 109 10.92 10.89 5.46
N GLU A 110 9.92 11.50 4.82
CA GLU A 110 9.06 12.48 5.47
C GLU A 110 8.14 11.85 6.51
N MET A 111 7.74 10.59 6.36
CA MET A 111 6.89 9.91 7.35
C MET A 111 7.52 9.88 8.75
N HIS A 112 8.85 9.90 8.87
CA HIS A 112 9.54 9.97 10.16
C HIS A 112 9.29 11.28 10.93
N ASN A 113 8.80 12.33 10.26
CA ASN A 113 8.41 13.59 10.89
C ASN A 113 7.04 13.54 11.57
N TYR A 114 6.26 12.46 11.37
CA TYR A 114 4.92 12.32 11.91
C TYR A 114 4.92 11.30 13.06
N LYS A 115 4.28 11.65 14.19
CA LYS A 115 4.26 10.81 15.40
C LYS A 115 3.72 9.38 15.15
N ASN A 116 2.77 9.25 14.24
CA ASN A 116 2.16 7.98 13.83
C ASN A 116 2.68 7.49 12.47
N LYS A 117 3.69 8.16 11.90
CA LYS A 117 4.24 7.89 10.57
C LYS A 117 3.19 7.97 9.44
N ILE A 118 2.09 8.68 9.67
CA ILE A 118 1.03 8.89 8.67
C ILE A 118 1.19 10.28 8.06
N ILE A 119 1.38 10.31 6.73
CA ILE A 119 1.48 11.54 5.96
C ILE A 119 0.08 11.98 5.52
N PRO A 120 -0.29 13.27 5.70
CA PRO A 120 -1.54 13.82 5.20
C PRO A 120 -1.68 13.66 3.67
N PRO A 121 -2.88 13.40 3.13
CA PRO A 121 -3.10 13.26 1.69
C PRO A 121 -2.63 14.46 0.87
N GLU A 122 -2.84 15.68 1.36
CA GLU A 122 -2.43 16.92 0.69
C GLU A 122 -0.92 16.95 0.50
N ARG A 123 -0.18 16.51 1.52
CA ARG A 123 1.27 16.51 1.51
C ARG A 123 1.84 15.44 0.58
N LEU A 124 1.20 14.28 0.48
CA LEU A 124 1.56 13.26 -0.52
C LEU A 124 1.45 13.84 -1.93
N LEU A 125 0.34 14.51 -2.26
CA LEU A 125 0.15 15.12 -3.57
C LEU A 125 1.22 16.18 -3.87
N GLU A 126 1.58 17.02 -2.89
CA GLU A 126 2.68 17.97 -3.04
C GLU A 126 4.00 17.29 -3.40
N ILE A 127 4.37 16.22 -2.69
CA ILE A 127 5.60 15.47 -2.95
C ILE A 127 5.62 14.92 -4.38
N PHE A 128 4.54 14.27 -4.82
CA PHE A 128 4.48 13.69 -6.17
C PHE A 128 4.45 14.76 -7.28
N ASN A 129 3.79 15.90 -7.03
CA ASN A 129 3.74 17.02 -7.99
C ASN A 129 5.11 17.65 -8.28
N VAL A 130 6.05 17.65 -7.34
CA VAL A 130 7.42 18.17 -7.55
C VAL A 130 8.15 17.42 -8.67
N TYR A 131 7.82 16.15 -8.88
CA TYR A 131 8.47 15.28 -9.86
C TYR A 131 7.65 15.12 -11.15
N HIS A 132 6.58 15.90 -11.33
CA HIS A 132 5.80 16.02 -12.57
C HIS A 132 6.33 17.16 -13.45
N ASN A 133 7.60 17.07 -13.87
CA ASN A 133 8.18 17.98 -14.88
C ASN A 133 8.25 17.30 -16.25
#